data_AF-A0A328A958-F1
#
_entry.id   AF-A0A328A958-F1
#
_cell.length_a   1.000
_cell.length_b   1.000
_cell.length_c   1.000
_cell.angle_alpha   90.00
_cell.angle_beta   90.00
_cell.angle_gamma   90.00
#
_symmetry.space_group_name_H-M   'P 1'
#
loop_
_entity.id
_entity.type
_entity.pdbx_description
1 polymer ?
#
loop_
_entity_poly.entity_id
_entity_poly.type
_entity_poly.pdbx_seq_one_letter_code
_entity_poly.pdbx_strand_id
1 'polypeptide(L)' 'VVADADEAHADLSGRGIDVSPVDDQPWGRFVYFADPDGNRWALQQITTR' A
#
# COMPACT_ATOMS: atom_id res chain seq x y z
N VAL A 1 -2.50 3.13 -8.44
CA VAL A 1 -2.28 1.71 -8.77
C VAL A 1 -0.78 1.46 -8.83
N VAL A 2 -0.29 0.40 -8.21
CA VAL A 2 1.13 -0.01 -8.14
C VAL A 2 1.32 -1.37 -8.79
N ALA A 3 2.55 -1.67 -9.23
CA ALA A 3 2.89 -2.96 -9.83
C ALA A 3 2.98 -4.08 -8.77
N ASP A 4 3.49 -3.75 -7.58
CA ASP A 4 3.68 -4.67 -6.47
C ASP A 4 3.35 -3.96 -5.13
N ALA A 5 2.45 -4.56 -4.35
CA ALA A 5 2.04 -4.03 -3.05
C ALA A 5 3.10 -4.27 -1.95
N ASP A 6 3.86 -5.35 -2.01
CA ASP A 6 4.91 -5.67 -1.03
C ASP A 6 6.11 -4.72 -1.21
N GLU A 7 6.50 -4.44 -2.45
CA GLU A 7 7.55 -3.47 -2.75
C GLU A 7 7.14 -2.06 -2.29
N ALA A 8 5.90 -1.65 -2.57
CA ALA A 8 5.38 -0.36 -2.12
C ALA A 8 5.34 -0.25 -0.58
N HIS A 9 4.93 -1.32 0.10
CA HIS A 9 4.97 -1.39 1.56
C HIS A 9 6.40 -1.26 2.10
N ALA A 10 7.35 -2.01 1.55
CA ALA A 10 8.74 -1.98 1.97
C ALA A 10 9.41 -0.61 1.74
N ASP A 11 9.12 0.04 0.60
CA ASP A 11 9.66 1.36 0.30
C ASP A 11 9.10 2.44 1.26
N LEU A 12 7.78 2.45 1.48
CA LEU A 12 7.17 3.43 2.38
C LEU A 12 7.60 3.22 3.84
N SER A 13 7.58 1.98 4.32
CA SER A 13 8.04 1.66 5.69
C SER A 13 9.54 1.94 5.86
N GLY A 14 10.37 1.66 4.84
CA GLY A 14 11.80 1.97 4.84
C GLY A 14 12.10 3.48 4.91
N ARG A 15 11.17 4.32 4.46
CA ARG A 15 11.23 5.78 4.59
C ARG A 15 10.70 6.31 5.93
N GLY A 16 10.28 5.42 6.83
CA GLY A 16 9.74 5.77 8.14
C GLY A 16 8.29 6.24 8.12
N ILE A 17 7.57 5.99 7.03
CA ILE A 17 6.12 6.25 6.97
C ILE A 17 5.42 5.12 7.72
N ASP A 18 4.42 5.46 8.53
CA ASP A 18 3.54 4.46 9.16
C ASP A 18 2.56 3.92 8.12
N VAL A 19 2.65 2.61 7.87
CA VAL A 19 1.99 1.94 6.75
C VAL A 19 1.34 0.67 7.29
N SER A 20 0.11 0.40 6.86
CA SER A 20 -0.59 -0.83 7.21
C SER A 20 0.09 -2.07 6.61
N PRO A 21 -0.10 -3.26 7.19
CA PRO A 21 0.20 -4.50 6.48
C PRO A 21 -0.49 -4.56 5.11
N VAL A 22 0.08 -5.34 4.19
CA VAL A 22 -0.54 -5.59 2.89
C VAL A 22 -1.83 -6.37 3.09
N ASP A 23 -2.92 -5.82 2.56
CA ASP A 23 -4.26 -6.39 2.59
C ASP A 23 -4.52 -7.15 1.27
N ASP A 24 -4.55 -8.48 1.33
CA ASP A 24 -4.73 -9.36 0.17
C ASP A 24 -6.22 -9.68 -0.03
N GLN A 25 -6.78 -9.18 -1.13
CA GLN A 25 -8.18 -9.38 -1.51
C GLN A 25 -8.30 -10.11 -2.85
N PRO A 26 -9.41 -10.82 -3.11
CA PRO A 26 -9.62 -11.55 -4.37
C PRO A 26 -9.54 -10.70 -5.65
N TRP A 27 -9.69 -9.38 -5.53
CA TRP A 27 -9.69 -8.41 -6.65
C TRP A 27 -8.45 -7.51 -6.67
N GLY A 28 -7.50 -7.70 -5.76
CA GLY A 28 -6.29 -6.88 -5.68
C GLY A 28 -5.69 -6.85 -4.30
N ARG A 29 -4.51 -6.26 -4.19
CA ARG A 29 -3.79 -6.08 -2.93
C ARG A 29 -3.70 -4.60 -2.59
N PHE A 30 -3.77 -4.28 -1.30
CA PHE A 30 -3.85 -2.90 -0.83
C PHE A 30 -2.82 -2.59 0.26
N VAL A 31 -2.34 -1.35 0.25
CA VAL A 31 -1.49 -0.77 1.30
C VAL A 31 -2.05 0.59 1.65
N TYR A 32 -2.22 0.85 2.94
CA TYR A 32 -2.79 2.10 3.44
C TYR A 32 -1.74 2.88 4.24
N PHE A 33 -1.73 4.21 4.07
CA PHE A 33 -0.91 5.10 4.87
C PHE A 33 -1.57 6.48 4.99
N ALA A 34 -1.09 7.28 5.95
CA ALA A 34 -1.47 8.67 6.08
C ALA A 34 -0.30 9.58 5.69
N ASP A 35 -0.58 10.65 4.94
CA ASP A 35 0.39 11.71 4.75
C ASP A 35 0.47 12.62 5.99
N PRO A 36 1.49 13.49 6.11
CA PRO A 36 1.61 14.42 7.24
C PRO A 36 0.45 15.40 7.38
N ASP A 37 -0.30 15.64 6.29
CA ASP A 37 -1.48 16.50 6.26
C ASP A 37 -2.74 15.77 6.77
N GLY A 38 -2.64 14.47 7.07
CA GLY A 38 -3.72 13.63 7.60
C GLY A 38 -4.61 13.00 6.54
N ASN A 39 -4.28 13.13 5.25
CA ASN A 39 -5.00 12.44 4.19
C ASN A 39 -4.64 10.95 4.22
N ARG A 40 -5.66 10.10 4.07
CA ARG A 40 -5.47 8.65 3.95
C ARG A 40 -5.39 8.26 2.49
N TRP A 41 -4.34 7.53 2.15
CA TRP A 41 -4.06 7.03 0.83
C TRP A 41 -4.16 5.51 0.80
N ALA A 42 -4.59 4.97 -0.33
CA ALA A 42 -4.62 3.55 -0.61
C ALA A 42 -3.84 3.27 -1.90
N LEU A 43 -2.77 2.48 -1.79
CA LEU A 43 -2.06 1.94 -2.95
C LEU A 43 -2.67 0.59 -3.29
N GLN A 44 -3.11 0.45 -4.54
CA GLN A 44 -3.74 -0.76 -5.03
C GLN A 44 -2.84 -1.44 -6.06
N GLN A 45 -2.54 -2.72 -5.86
CA GLN A 45 -2.05 -3.62 -6.90
C GLN A 45 -3.25 -4.36 -7.50
N ILE A 46 -3.43 -4.25 -8.82
CA ILE A 46 -4.46 -5.02 -9.53
C ILE A 46 -3.89 -6.41 -9.80
N THR A 47 -4.48 -7.44 -9.18
CA THR A 47 -4.11 -8.83 -9.44
C THR A 47 -5.07 -9.42 -10.45
N THR A 48 -4.59 -9.78 -11.63
CA THR A 48 -5.36 -10.63 -12.54
C THR A 48 -5.18 -12.07 -12.07
N ARG A 49 -6.20 -12.63 -11.42
CA ARG A 49 -6.20 -14.05 -11.07
C ARG A 49 -6.37 -14.92 -12.31
#